data_AF-T0Z9Y3-F1
#
_entry.id   AF-T0Z9Y3-F1
#
_cell.length_a   1.000
_cell.length_b   1.000
_cell.length_c   1.000
_cell.angle_alpha   90.00
_cell.angle_beta   90.00
_cell.angle_gamma   90.00
#
_symmetry.space_group_name_H-M   'P 1'
#
loop_
_entity.id
_entity.type
_entity.pdbx_description
1 polymer ?
#
loop_
_entity_poly.entity_id
_entity_poly.type
_entity_poly.pdbx_seq_one_letter_code
_entity_poly.pdbx_strand_id
1 'polypeptide(L)'
;DGGVYLSLDAGKHWRYLDNLPIEQFYQVATSATSHPWPYLVCGGLQDNNAWCGASSDYDRGGLTGAQDWFYVSGGDGQYVVPAPSDAGMIYATTDDGYATVLNRATGFRRGINPY
;
A
#
# COMPACT_ATOMS: atom_id res chain seq x y z
N ASP A 1 11.01 -5.52 -2.00
CA ASP A 1 10.70 -4.37 -2.89
C ASP A 1 11.18 -3.00 -2.41
N GLY A 2 12.26 -2.90 -1.62
CA GLY A 2 12.81 -1.59 -1.19
C GLY A 2 13.52 -0.76 -2.29
N GLY A 3 13.33 -1.14 -3.56
CA GLY A 3 13.90 -0.51 -4.75
C GLY A 3 15.41 -0.71 -4.96
N VAL A 4 16.02 0.15 -5.78
CA VAL A 4 17.42 0.06 -6.19
C VAL A 4 18.20 1.26 -5.68
N TYR A 5 19.39 1.00 -5.12
CA TYR A 5 20.34 2.02 -4.69
C TYR A 5 21.59 1.96 -5.55
N LEU A 6 22.02 3.12 -6.05
CA LEU A 6 23.22 3.28 -6.86
C LEU A 6 24.29 4.05 -6.09
N SER A 7 25.50 3.51 -6.08
CA SER A 7 26.71 4.21 -5.63
C SER A 7 27.72 4.26 -6.77
N LEU A 8 28.34 5.42 -6.98
CA LEU A 8 29.40 5.63 -7.97
C LEU A 8 30.77 5.95 -7.34
N ASP A 9 30.88 5.87 -6.02
CA ASP A 9 32.05 6.32 -5.26
C ASP A 9 32.50 5.32 -4.18
N ALA A 10 32.35 4.02 -4.50
CA ALA A 10 32.68 2.91 -3.62
C ALA A 10 31.88 2.88 -2.31
N GLY A 11 30.60 3.29 -2.36
CA GLY A 11 29.63 3.11 -1.29
C GLY A 11 29.62 4.25 -0.27
N LYS A 12 30.26 5.39 -0.56
CA LYS A 12 30.25 6.55 0.34
C LYS A 12 28.94 7.31 0.24
N HIS A 13 28.38 7.41 -0.96
CA HIS A 13 27.06 7.98 -1.19
C HIS A 13 26.19 7.02 -1.98
N TRP A 14 24.90 7.03 -1.65
CA TRP A 14 23.89 6.20 -2.29
C TRP A 14 22.76 7.09 -2.80
N ARG A 15 22.38 6.88 -4.05
CA ARG A 15 21.17 7.45 -4.64
C ARG A 15 20.11 6.36 -4.71
N TYR A 16 18.95 6.63 -4.14
CA TYR A 16 17.75 5.82 -4.38
C TYR A 16 17.20 6.10 -5.79
N LEU A 17 16.84 5.05 -6.52
CA LEU A 17 16.19 5.15 -7.82
C LEU A 17 14.68 4.96 -7.64
N ASP A 18 13.97 6.07 -7.49
CA ASP A 18 12.54 6.17 -7.16
C ASP A 18 11.62 6.18 -8.39
N ASN A 19 12.15 5.96 -9.59
CA ASN A 19 11.45 6.07 -10.86
C ASN A 19 11.38 4.75 -11.63
N LEU A 20 11.55 3.61 -10.95
CA LEU A 20 11.52 2.28 -11.54
C LEU A 20 10.27 1.51 -11.07
N PRO A 21 9.38 1.05 -11.97
CA PRO A 21 8.18 0.29 -11.61
C PRO A 21 8.52 -1.19 -11.40
N ILE A 22 9.32 -1.49 -10.38
CA ILE A 22 9.88 -2.83 -10.11
C ILE A 22 9.32 -3.47 -8.84
N GLU A 23 8.36 -2.82 -8.17
CA GLU A 23 7.68 -3.37 -7.01
C GLU A 23 6.79 -4.56 -7.41
N GLN A 24 6.70 -5.56 -6.53
CA GLN A 24 5.93 -6.78 -6.78
C GLN A 24 4.73 -6.86 -5.85
N PHE A 25 3.55 -6.56 -6.38
CA PHE A 25 2.31 -6.86 -5.68
C PHE A 25 2.01 -8.37 -5.73
N TYR A 26 1.76 -8.98 -4.56
CA TYR A 26 1.23 -10.34 -4.50
C TYR A 26 -0.22 -10.41 -4.99
N GLN A 27 -1.01 -9.40 -4.63
CA GLN A 27 -2.38 -9.22 -5.09
C GLN A 27 -2.78 -7.75 -5.04
N VAL A 28 -3.71 -7.37 -5.92
CA VAL A 28 -4.30 -6.03 -5.97
C VAL A 28 -5.80 -6.13 -5.77
N ALA A 29 -6.36 -5.25 -4.94
CA ALA A 29 -7.79 -5.04 -4.77
C ALA A 29 -8.14 -3.55 -4.87
N THR A 30 -9.39 -3.26 -5.21
CA THR A 30 -9.88 -1.89 -5.36
C THR A 30 -11.06 -1.63 -4.44
N SER A 31 -11.21 -0.38 -3.98
CA SER A 31 -12.44 0.00 -3.29
C SER A 31 -13.62 0.03 -4.26
N ALA A 32 -14.83 -0.21 -3.74
CA ALA A 32 -16.05 -0.08 -4.54
C ALA A 32 -16.14 1.33 -5.18
N THR A 33 -16.63 1.37 -6.42
CA THR A 33 -16.62 2.54 -7.31
C THR A 33 -17.79 3.49 -7.10
N SER A 34 -18.62 3.28 -6.07
CA SER A 34 -19.93 3.94 -5.91
C SER A 34 -19.87 5.44 -5.60
N HIS A 35 -18.71 6.00 -5.24
CA HIS A 35 -18.30 7.43 -5.25
C HIS A 35 -17.54 7.84 -3.97
N PRO A 36 -16.64 8.85 -4.06
CA PRO A 36 -16.19 9.52 -5.29
C PRO A 36 -14.91 8.88 -5.83
N TRP A 37 -14.77 8.94 -7.16
CA TRP A 37 -13.48 8.75 -7.80
C TRP A 37 -12.50 9.84 -7.38
N PRO A 38 -11.20 9.53 -7.34
CA PRO A 38 -10.56 8.22 -7.55
C PRO A 38 -10.82 7.18 -6.44
N TYR A 39 -10.95 5.91 -6.86
CA TYR A 39 -11.08 4.76 -5.95
C TYR A 39 -9.71 4.38 -5.38
N LEU A 40 -9.68 3.61 -4.28
CA LEU A 40 -8.43 3.10 -3.71
C LEU A 40 -7.95 1.88 -4.48
N VAL A 41 -6.66 1.84 -4.82
CA VAL A 41 -5.91 0.66 -5.23
C VAL A 41 -5.08 0.21 -4.04
N CYS A 42 -5.19 -1.06 -3.67
CA CYS A 42 -4.57 -1.62 -2.48
C CYS A 42 -3.89 -2.94 -2.80
N GLY A 43 -2.77 -3.22 -2.15
CA GLY A 43 -2.09 -4.49 -2.28
C GLY A 43 -0.93 -4.61 -1.31
N GLY A 44 -0.44 -5.82 -1.11
CA GLY A 44 0.80 -6.03 -0.37
C GLY A 44 1.94 -6.37 -1.29
N LEU A 45 3.10 -5.85 -0.90
CA LEU A 45 4.36 -5.94 -1.61
C LEU A 45 5.27 -6.96 -0.93
N GLN A 46 6.17 -7.55 -1.71
CA GLN A 46 7.22 -8.40 -1.17
C GLN A 46 8.25 -7.56 -0.41
N ASP A 47 8.57 -7.95 0.82
CA ASP A 47 9.56 -7.29 1.70
C ASP A 47 9.34 -5.76 1.82
N ASN A 48 8.11 -5.28 1.61
CA ASN A 48 7.81 -3.85 1.61
C ASN A 48 6.39 -3.55 2.09
N ASN A 49 5.81 -4.35 2.97
CA ASN A 49 4.54 -4.03 3.63
C ASN A 49 3.30 -3.97 2.71
N ALA A 50 2.16 -3.60 3.29
CA ALA A 50 0.91 -3.35 2.58
C ALA A 50 0.66 -1.86 2.36
N TRP A 51 0.19 -1.51 1.16
CA TRP A 51 -0.04 -0.14 0.74
C TRP A 51 -1.39 0.04 0.05
N CYS A 52 -1.93 1.25 0.16
CA CYS A 52 -3.07 1.70 -0.61
C CYS A 52 -2.82 3.12 -1.12
N GLY A 53 -3.35 3.44 -2.29
CA GLY A 53 -3.27 4.77 -2.89
C GLY A 53 -4.50 5.05 -3.74
N ALA A 54 -4.71 6.30 -4.12
CA ALA A 54 -5.78 6.66 -5.04
C ALA A 54 -5.44 6.20 -6.47
N SER A 55 -6.44 5.76 -7.24
CA SER A 55 -6.28 5.32 -8.63
C SER A 55 -5.84 6.45 -9.57
N SER A 56 -6.05 7.70 -9.16
CA SER A 56 -5.59 8.92 -9.83
C SER A 56 -5.45 10.03 -8.79
N ASP A 57 -4.96 11.19 -9.21
CA ASP A 57 -5.06 12.41 -8.41
C ASP A 57 -6.52 12.89 -8.34
N TYR A 58 -6.88 13.54 -7.23
CA TYR A 58 -8.11 14.33 -7.09
C TYR A 58 -7.95 15.72 -7.74
N ASP A 59 -6.71 16.21 -7.83
CA ASP A 59 -6.34 17.50 -8.41
C ASP A 59 -5.64 17.36 -9.79
N ARG A 60 -5.21 18.49 -10.36
CA ARG A 60 -4.54 18.54 -11.68
C ARG A 60 -3.05 18.18 -11.63
N GLY A 61 -2.50 17.85 -10.46
CA GLY A 61 -1.07 17.59 -10.26
C GLY A 61 -0.64 16.21 -10.73
N GLY A 62 -1.58 15.27 -10.82
CA GLY A 62 -1.30 13.86 -11.08
C GLY A 62 -0.75 13.15 -9.84
N LEU A 63 -0.67 11.82 -9.90
CA LEU A 63 0.04 11.05 -8.88
C LEU A 63 1.54 11.36 -9.03
N THR A 64 2.12 11.91 -7.98
CA THR A 64 3.48 12.43 -7.93
C THR A 64 4.47 11.48 -7.25
N GLY A 65 3.98 10.37 -6.67
CA GLY A 65 4.84 9.27 -6.20
C GLY A 65 4.37 8.61 -4.92
N ALA A 66 5.33 8.16 -4.11
CA ALA A 66 5.07 7.38 -2.88
C ALA A 66 4.22 8.14 -1.84
N GLN A 67 4.25 9.47 -1.83
CA GLN A 67 3.45 10.31 -0.95
C GLN A 67 1.94 10.19 -1.18
N ASP A 68 1.52 9.70 -2.35
CA ASP A 68 0.11 9.48 -2.69
C ASP A 68 -0.39 8.12 -2.19
N TRP A 69 0.51 7.31 -1.63
CA TRP A 69 0.24 6.00 -1.05
C TRP A 69 0.42 6.05 0.47
N PHE A 70 -0.38 5.26 1.17
CA PHE A 70 -0.34 5.15 2.62
C PHE A 70 -0.18 3.70 3.06
N TYR A 71 0.58 3.54 4.14
CA TYR A 71 0.85 2.26 4.77
C TYR A 71 -0.42 1.69 5.42
N VAL A 72 -0.71 0.42 5.15
CA VAL A 72 -1.89 -0.29 5.66
C VAL A 72 -1.53 -1.21 6.82
N SER A 73 -0.57 -2.11 6.64
CA SER A 73 -0.12 -3.07 7.64
C SER A 73 1.32 -3.50 7.37
N GLY A 74 1.97 -4.04 8.40
CA GLY A 74 3.34 -4.55 8.29
C GLY A 74 3.37 -5.97 7.75
N GLY A 75 4.58 -6.52 7.59
CA GLY A 75 4.78 -7.86 7.04
C GLY A 75 4.47 -7.93 5.55
N ASP A 76 4.56 -9.10 4.96
CA ASP A 76 4.34 -9.27 3.54
C ASP A 76 2.85 -9.52 3.28
N GLY A 77 2.18 -8.47 2.80
CA GLY A 77 0.72 -8.49 2.66
C GLY A 77 0.26 -9.37 1.49
N GLN A 78 -0.46 -10.46 1.74
CA GLN A 78 -1.02 -11.25 0.61
C GLN A 78 -2.36 -10.70 0.13
N TYR A 79 -3.24 -10.33 1.06
CA TYR A 79 -4.54 -9.71 0.74
C TYR A 79 -4.64 -8.38 1.44
N VAL A 80 -4.93 -7.31 0.69
CA VAL A 80 -5.16 -5.97 1.21
C VAL A 80 -6.40 -5.42 0.53
N VAL A 81 -7.55 -5.49 1.22
CA VAL A 81 -8.88 -5.36 0.60
C VAL A 81 -9.69 -4.29 1.33
N PRO A 82 -10.03 -3.17 0.66
CA PRO A 82 -11.00 -2.22 1.17
C PRO A 82 -12.38 -2.87 1.32
N ALA A 83 -13.09 -2.57 2.42
CA ALA A 83 -14.43 -3.09 2.61
C ALA A 83 -15.38 -2.52 1.53
N PRO A 84 -16.17 -3.36 0.84
CA PRO A 84 -17.10 -2.88 -0.19
C PRO A 84 -18.16 -1.91 0.34
N SER A 85 -18.53 -2.04 1.61
CA SER A 85 -19.51 -1.18 2.29
C SER A 85 -18.92 0.12 2.83
N ASP A 86 -17.61 0.16 3.09
CA ASP A 86 -16.91 1.30 3.68
C ASP A 86 -15.41 1.21 3.34
N ALA A 87 -14.97 1.98 2.34
CA ALA A 87 -13.58 2.03 1.92
C ALA A 87 -12.64 2.67 2.97
N GLY A 88 -13.19 3.24 4.06
CA GLY A 88 -12.43 3.66 5.23
C GLY A 88 -11.95 2.49 6.10
N MET A 89 -12.52 1.30 5.91
CA MET A 89 -12.10 0.06 6.57
C MET A 89 -11.32 -0.80 5.58
N ILE A 90 -10.07 -1.12 5.90
CA ILE A 90 -9.17 -1.87 5.02
C ILE A 90 -8.69 -3.11 5.76
N TYR A 91 -8.97 -4.28 5.19
CA TYR A 91 -8.58 -5.57 5.75
C TYR A 91 -7.27 -6.01 5.14
N ALA A 92 -6.33 -6.45 5.96
CA ALA A 92 -5.03 -6.91 5.50
C ALA A 92 -4.61 -8.21 6.18
N THR A 93 -3.94 -9.09 5.45
CA THR A 93 -3.28 -10.29 5.98
C THR A 93 -1.79 -10.22 5.72
N THR A 94 -0.99 -10.69 6.66
CA THR A 94 0.46 -10.89 6.51
C THR A 94 0.78 -12.28 5.96
N ASP A 95 2.05 -12.52 5.65
CA ASP A 95 2.61 -13.76 5.12
C ASP A 95 2.46 -14.97 6.04
N ASP A 96 2.43 -14.73 7.35
CA ASP A 96 2.19 -15.72 8.40
C ASP A 96 0.71 -15.89 8.77
N GLY A 97 -0.19 -15.21 8.05
CA GLY A 97 -1.64 -15.34 8.21
C GLY A 97 -2.26 -14.44 9.29
N TYR A 98 -1.52 -13.51 9.87
CA TYR A 98 -2.06 -12.54 10.81
C TYR A 98 -2.98 -11.53 10.10
N ALA A 99 -4.24 -11.47 10.53
CA ALA A 99 -5.26 -10.59 9.95
C ALA A 99 -5.44 -9.31 10.78
N THR A 100 -5.53 -8.18 10.08
CA THR A 100 -5.80 -6.85 10.66
C THR A 100 -6.89 -6.12 9.91
N VAL A 101 -7.51 -5.15 10.59
CA VAL A 101 -8.30 -4.10 9.97
C VAL A 101 -7.75 -2.73 10.35
N LEU A 102 -7.55 -1.88 9.35
CA LEU A 102 -7.24 -0.46 9.48
C LEU A 102 -8.52 0.36 9.34
N ASN A 103 -8.79 1.23 10.32
CA ASN A 103 -9.70 2.35 10.15
C ASN A 103 -8.91 3.57 9.68
N ARG A 104 -9.11 3.99 8.44
CA ARG A 104 -8.38 5.10 7.80
C ARG A 104 -8.72 6.46 8.41
N ALA A 105 -9.93 6.66 8.91
CA ALA A 105 -10.34 7.92 9.52
C ALA A 105 -9.61 8.18 10.85
N THR A 106 -9.30 7.12 11.60
CA THR A 106 -8.64 7.22 12.91
C THR A 106 -7.17 6.79 12.89
N GLY A 107 -6.73 6.10 11.84
CA GLY A 107 -5.41 5.46 11.77
C GLY A 107 -5.27 4.21 12.66
N PHE A 108 -6.33 3.80 13.36
CA PHE A 108 -6.28 2.68 14.30
C PHE A 108 -6.26 1.33 13.57
N ARG A 109 -5.39 0.43 14.02
CA ARG A 109 -5.26 -0.95 13.51
C ARG A 109 -5.62 -1.93 14.60
N ARG A 110 -6.42 -2.94 14.24
CA ARG A 110 -6.86 -3.99 15.16
C ARG A 110 -6.61 -5.36 14.54
N GLY A 111 -6.00 -6.27 15.29
CA GLY A 111 -5.95 -7.69 14.94
C GLY A 111 -7.36 -8.31 14.95
N ILE A 112 -7.64 -9.17 13.98
CA ILE A 112 -8.95 -9.82 13.79
C ILE A 112 -8.83 -11.34 13.60
N ASN A 113 -7.71 -11.92 14.04
CA ASN A 113 -7.49 -13.35 13.98
C ASN A 113 -8.58 -14.10 14.77
N PRO A 114 -9.06 -15.25 14.26
CA PRO A 114 -10.19 -15.93 14.86
C PRO A 114 -9.92 -16.56 16.24
N TYR A 115 -8.68 -16.75 16.70
CA TYR A 115 -8.33 -17.24 18.04
C TYR A 115 -6.93 -16.77 18.45
#